data_AF-A0A8H3UZ67-F1
#
_entry.id   AF-A0A8H3UZ67-F1
#
_cell.length_a   1.000
_cell.length_b   1.000
_cell.length_c   1.000
_cell.angle_alpha   90.00
_cell.angle_beta   90.00
_cell.angle_gamma   90.00
#
_symmetry.space_group_name_H-M   'P 1'
#
loop_
_entity.id
_entity.type
_entity.pdbx_description
1 polymer ?
#
loop_
_entity_poly.entity_id
_entity_poly.type
_entity_poly.pdbx_seq_one_letter_code
_entity_poly.pdbx_strand_id
1 'polypeptide(L)'
;MLEARLEQADILKKVVDAIKDLVQDCNFDCNDSGIALQAMDNSHVALVSMMLKTESFTPYRCDRNIALGINLTSLTKVLKAAQSSDVLTLKAEDAPDVVNLVFESPNNDRISEYDIKLMDIDQEHLGIPDTEYSATVTMPSSEFQRICRDLMSISESVAIECTKEGVSFKAQGDIGNGAVTLRAHNDVEKPDNSVEISLTEPVALTFSLKYLVNFCKATSLSAQVNICLSNEVPLLVEYKLANNSYLRFYLAPKATQVAYGYVGNTMATFVMQYLGCEVSATNTVHYSNHTAYKQVRGRKTPADEITELYSGLQQSLLNDYDVLLSGYIPSAEAVEAVGKIGRDLKFSAGMKAGSFFWVLDPVMGDAGHLYVPPSVLPAYKSLLRSADLLLPNQFEAELLSDVKITDLPSLARAIQVLHKEYQVPHVIITSVKLGEEKGLTVIGSSATSDWQPRLWKIEVPSYPVFFSGTGDMFAALTVARLREAVSEAGVQGVASWRSPDDVEAVHLPLAKAAEKVLASMQAILGKTYEYYQDNLKVIEEAESRSGPSQKEAEEGPSRAHLLKTKATEVRVVCNAKYLANPPELEPYKAVAVGLDVKELGDERAA
;
A
#
# COMPACT_ATOMS: atom_id res chain seq x y z
N MET A 1 -43.05 -18.56 -11.85
CA MET A 1 -42.22 -19.71 -12.24
C MET A 1 -41.14 -19.23 -13.19
N LEU A 2 -39.95 -19.79 -13.09
CA LEU A 2 -38.84 -19.61 -14.04
C LEU A 2 -38.73 -20.86 -14.91
N GLU A 3 -38.70 -20.68 -16.23
CA GLU A 3 -38.35 -21.71 -17.22
C GLU A 3 -37.46 -21.05 -18.29
N ALA A 4 -36.20 -21.46 -18.36
CA ALA A 4 -35.22 -20.89 -19.28
C ALA A 4 -34.45 -21.99 -20.01
N ARG A 5 -34.65 -22.12 -21.32
CA ARG A 5 -34.04 -23.16 -22.17
C ARG A 5 -32.91 -22.61 -23.04
N LEU A 6 -31.68 -23.04 -22.77
CA LEU A 6 -30.48 -22.75 -23.57
C LEU A 6 -30.25 -23.87 -24.57
N GLU A 7 -30.14 -23.54 -25.86
CA GLU A 7 -29.85 -24.51 -26.93
C GLU A 7 -28.49 -25.21 -26.76
N GLN A 8 -27.53 -24.53 -26.12
CA GLN A 8 -26.20 -25.07 -25.84
C GLN A 8 -25.85 -24.90 -24.36
N ALA A 9 -25.84 -26.00 -23.62
CA ALA A 9 -25.40 -26.03 -22.23
C ALA A 9 -23.93 -25.57 -22.04
N ASP A 10 -23.12 -25.67 -23.10
CA ASP A 10 -21.71 -25.29 -23.13
C ASP A 10 -21.49 -23.80 -22.78
N ILE A 11 -22.45 -22.93 -23.12
CA ILE A 11 -22.37 -21.49 -22.83
C ILE A 11 -22.34 -21.27 -21.32
N LEU A 12 -23.34 -21.78 -20.60
CA LEU A 12 -23.43 -21.63 -19.14
C LEU A 12 -22.25 -22.33 -18.45
N LYS A 13 -21.83 -23.49 -18.96
CA LYS A 13 -20.65 -24.21 -18.47
C LYS A 13 -19.38 -23.37 -18.53
N LYS A 14 -19.10 -22.75 -19.68
CA LYS A 14 -17.94 -21.87 -19.86
C LYS A 14 -18.01 -20.61 -19.00
N VAL A 15 -19.20 -20.03 -18.84
CA VAL A 15 -19.41 -18.87 -17.96
C VAL A 15 -19.11 -19.25 -16.51
N VAL A 16 -19.71 -20.33 -16.00
CA VAL A 16 -19.47 -20.82 -14.64
C VAL A 16 -18.00 -21.16 -14.41
N ASP A 17 -17.35 -21.81 -15.39
CA ASP A 17 -15.93 -22.13 -15.32
C ASP A 17 -15.03 -20.88 -15.27
N ALA A 18 -15.45 -19.75 -15.84
CA ALA A 18 -14.71 -18.49 -15.78
C ALA A 18 -14.85 -17.77 -14.43
N ILE A 19 -15.99 -17.92 -13.74
CA ILE A 19 -16.30 -17.18 -12.50
C ILE A 19 -16.02 -17.95 -11.21
N LYS A 20 -16.02 -19.30 -11.24
CA LYS A 20 -15.90 -20.15 -10.04
C LYS A 20 -14.65 -19.93 -9.19
N ASP A 21 -13.58 -19.43 -9.78
CA ASP A 21 -12.30 -19.17 -9.09
C ASP A 21 -12.23 -17.77 -8.49
N LEU A 22 -13.21 -16.91 -8.80
CA LEU A 22 -13.38 -15.57 -8.24
C LEU A 22 -14.41 -15.58 -7.11
N VAL A 23 -15.50 -16.32 -7.29
CA VAL A 23 -16.66 -16.33 -6.39
C VAL A 23 -17.08 -17.78 -6.11
N GLN A 24 -17.38 -18.09 -4.84
CA GLN A 24 -17.85 -19.42 -4.45
C GLN A 24 -19.38 -19.53 -4.47
N ASP A 25 -20.06 -18.51 -3.96
CA ASP A 25 -21.51 -18.44 -3.80
C ASP A 25 -22.03 -17.14 -4.42
N CYS A 26 -23.07 -17.23 -5.25
CA CYS A 26 -23.62 -16.06 -5.93
C CYS A 26 -25.12 -16.20 -6.18
N ASN A 27 -25.79 -15.05 -6.31
CA ASN A 27 -27.18 -14.98 -6.76
C ASN A 27 -27.25 -14.87 -8.28
N PHE A 28 -28.06 -15.72 -8.91
CA PHE A 28 -28.52 -15.54 -10.28
C PHE A 28 -29.89 -14.87 -10.25
N ASP A 29 -29.92 -13.60 -10.66
CA ASP A 29 -31.13 -12.78 -10.67
C ASP A 29 -31.85 -12.95 -12.00
N CYS A 30 -33.02 -13.58 -11.95
CA CYS A 30 -33.84 -13.84 -13.12
C CYS A 30 -34.99 -12.83 -13.16
N ASN A 31 -35.15 -12.14 -14.28
CA ASN A 31 -36.21 -11.14 -14.50
C ASN A 31 -36.67 -11.13 -15.97
N ASP A 32 -37.53 -10.19 -16.34
CA ASP A 32 -38.02 -10.02 -17.71
C ASP A 32 -36.94 -9.68 -18.76
N SER A 33 -35.79 -9.17 -18.32
CA SER A 33 -34.65 -8.81 -19.18
C SER A 33 -33.68 -9.98 -19.41
N GLY A 34 -33.73 -11.01 -18.56
CA GLY A 34 -32.90 -12.21 -18.66
C GLY A 34 -32.38 -12.72 -17.32
N ILE A 35 -31.22 -13.39 -17.35
CA ILE A 35 -30.52 -13.90 -16.17
C ILE A 35 -29.25 -13.08 -15.96
N ALA A 36 -29.20 -12.34 -14.85
CA ALA A 36 -28.05 -11.55 -14.43
C ALA A 36 -27.32 -12.22 -13.25
N LEU A 37 -26.03 -11.93 -13.11
CA LEU A 37 -25.26 -12.29 -11.94
C LEU A 37 -24.30 -11.14 -11.65
N GLN A 38 -24.26 -10.71 -10.40
CA GLN A 38 -23.27 -9.76 -9.91
C GLN A 38 -22.69 -10.28 -8.61
N ALA A 39 -21.37 -10.32 -8.52
CA ALA A 39 -20.69 -10.74 -7.31
C ALA A 39 -19.28 -10.13 -7.21
N MET A 40 -18.82 -9.93 -5.98
CA MET A 40 -17.44 -9.55 -5.67
C MET A 40 -16.64 -10.77 -5.24
N ASP A 41 -15.34 -10.73 -5.48
CA ASP A 41 -14.42 -11.71 -4.90
C ASP A 41 -14.26 -11.49 -3.38
N ASN A 42 -13.75 -12.48 -2.64
CA ASN A 42 -13.53 -12.38 -1.19
C ASN A 42 -12.63 -11.20 -0.78
N SER A 43 -11.86 -10.67 -1.73
CA SER A 43 -10.98 -9.53 -1.52
C SER A 43 -11.66 -8.19 -1.75
N HIS A 44 -12.87 -8.14 -2.31
CA HIS A 44 -13.56 -6.94 -2.77
C HIS A 44 -12.69 -6.07 -3.71
N VAL A 45 -11.85 -6.70 -4.52
CA VAL A 45 -10.94 -6.03 -5.49
C VAL A 45 -11.40 -6.25 -6.92
N ALA A 46 -12.02 -7.40 -7.18
CA ALA A 46 -12.61 -7.73 -8.47
C ALA A 46 -14.13 -7.91 -8.33
N LEU A 47 -14.86 -7.35 -9.29
CA LEU A 47 -16.29 -7.55 -9.42
C LEU A 47 -16.59 -8.22 -10.76
N VAL A 48 -17.42 -9.25 -10.73
CA VAL A 48 -17.95 -9.89 -11.94
C VAL A 48 -19.39 -9.46 -12.14
N SER A 49 -19.73 -9.14 -13.39
CA SER A 49 -21.08 -8.84 -13.83
C SER A 49 -21.36 -9.61 -15.12
N MET A 50 -22.36 -10.47 -15.08
CA MET A 50 -22.82 -11.28 -16.21
C MET A 50 -24.27 -10.92 -16.52
N MET A 51 -24.59 -10.85 -17.81
CA MET A 51 -25.97 -10.70 -18.29
C MET A 51 -26.20 -11.63 -19.48
N LEU A 52 -27.12 -12.59 -19.33
CA LEU A 52 -27.67 -13.40 -20.42
C LEU A 52 -29.07 -12.90 -20.72
N LYS A 53 -29.25 -12.26 -21.87
CA LYS A 53 -30.55 -11.69 -22.25
C LYS A 53 -31.56 -12.76 -22.65
N THR A 54 -32.85 -12.41 -22.60
CA THR A 54 -33.94 -13.32 -22.96
C THR A 54 -33.80 -13.95 -24.33
N GLU A 55 -33.22 -13.25 -25.31
CA GLU A 55 -33.03 -13.76 -26.67
C GLU A 55 -32.00 -14.90 -26.74
N SER A 56 -31.19 -15.11 -25.70
CA SER A 56 -30.30 -16.27 -25.60
C SER A 56 -31.04 -17.56 -25.24
N PHE A 57 -32.34 -17.52 -24.93
CA PHE A 57 -33.13 -18.64 -24.45
C PHE A 57 -34.36 -18.91 -25.33
N THR A 58 -34.68 -20.18 -25.58
CA THR A 58 -35.79 -20.61 -26.42
C THR A 58 -36.48 -21.86 -25.85
N PRO A 59 -37.58 -21.76 -25.05
CA PRO A 59 -38.26 -20.55 -24.58
C PRO A 59 -37.63 -19.96 -23.29
N TYR A 60 -37.97 -18.70 -23.01
CA TYR A 60 -37.74 -18.02 -21.74
C TYR A 60 -39.06 -17.58 -21.12
N ARG A 61 -39.26 -17.89 -19.85
CA ARG A 61 -40.40 -17.43 -19.06
C ARG A 61 -39.96 -17.16 -17.63
N CYS A 62 -40.19 -15.95 -17.14
CA CYS A 62 -39.95 -15.55 -15.76
C CYS A 62 -41.16 -14.75 -15.28
N ASP A 63 -42.05 -15.37 -14.49
CA ASP A 63 -43.30 -14.71 -14.08
C ASP A 63 -43.09 -13.61 -13.02
N ARG A 64 -42.01 -13.70 -12.23
CA ARG A 64 -41.62 -12.78 -11.16
C ARG A 64 -40.11 -12.74 -11.03
N ASN A 65 -39.57 -11.64 -10.52
CA ASN A 65 -38.14 -11.56 -10.21
C ASN A 65 -37.77 -12.59 -9.14
N ILE A 66 -36.87 -13.50 -9.49
CA ILE A 66 -36.42 -14.60 -8.61
C ILE A 66 -34.90 -14.52 -8.52
N ALA A 67 -34.36 -14.55 -7.30
CA ALA A 67 -32.93 -14.68 -7.04
C ALA A 67 -32.62 -16.13 -6.68
N LEU A 68 -31.72 -16.76 -7.43
CA LEU A 68 -31.29 -18.14 -7.19
C LEU A 68 -29.89 -18.13 -6.56
N GLY A 69 -29.81 -18.28 -5.25
CA GLY A 69 -28.54 -18.40 -4.54
C GLY A 69 -27.94 -19.79 -4.72
N ILE A 70 -26.84 -19.87 -5.48
CA ILE A 70 -26.24 -21.14 -5.89
C ILE A 70 -24.76 -21.14 -5.54
N ASN A 71 -24.29 -22.25 -4.95
CA ASN A 71 -22.87 -22.54 -4.81
C ASN A 71 -22.29 -22.97 -6.17
N LEU A 72 -21.35 -22.19 -6.70
CA LEU A 72 -20.76 -22.39 -8.01
C LEU A 72 -19.93 -23.68 -8.11
N THR A 73 -19.39 -24.17 -7.00
CA THR A 73 -18.67 -25.46 -6.97
C THR A 73 -19.63 -26.62 -7.21
N SER A 74 -20.82 -26.59 -6.61
CA SER A 74 -21.89 -27.57 -6.82
C SER A 74 -22.45 -27.48 -8.23
N LEU A 75 -22.73 -26.27 -8.72
CA LEU A 75 -23.19 -26.04 -10.09
C LEU A 75 -22.19 -26.56 -11.13
N THR A 76 -20.89 -26.31 -10.94
CA THR A 76 -19.82 -26.83 -11.82
C THR A 76 -19.83 -28.36 -11.87
N LYS A 77 -20.09 -29.05 -10.75
CA LYS A 77 -20.16 -30.53 -10.72
C LYS A 77 -21.34 -31.06 -11.54
N VAL A 78 -22.49 -30.38 -11.47
CA VAL A 78 -23.69 -30.75 -12.24
C VAL A 78 -23.48 -30.47 -13.73
N LEU A 79 -22.96 -29.29 -14.09
CA LEU A 79 -22.68 -28.90 -15.48
C LEU A 79 -21.63 -29.79 -16.16
N LYS A 80 -20.77 -30.48 -15.40
CA LYS A 80 -19.84 -31.48 -15.95
C LYS A 80 -20.53 -32.74 -16.49
N ALA A 81 -21.76 -33.03 -16.07
CA ALA A 81 -22.51 -34.19 -16.57
C ALA A 81 -23.08 -33.99 -17.99
N ALA A 82 -23.16 -32.73 -18.44
CA ALA A 82 -23.67 -32.34 -19.75
C ALA A 82 -22.58 -32.41 -20.84
N GLN A 83 -22.97 -32.86 -22.02
CA GLN A 83 -22.16 -32.74 -23.24
C GLN A 83 -22.33 -31.34 -23.85
N SER A 84 -21.35 -30.87 -24.61
CA SER A 84 -21.38 -29.51 -25.18
C SER A 84 -22.54 -29.25 -26.15
N SER A 85 -23.11 -30.30 -26.74
CA SER A 85 -24.28 -30.22 -27.64
C SER A 85 -25.62 -30.43 -26.95
N ASP A 86 -25.64 -30.66 -25.63
CA ASP A 86 -26.89 -30.89 -24.91
C ASP A 86 -27.63 -29.56 -24.69
N VAL A 87 -28.95 -29.63 -24.74
CA VAL A 87 -29.86 -28.51 -24.44
C VAL A 87 -30.09 -28.47 -22.94
N LEU A 88 -29.89 -27.30 -22.32
CA LEU A 88 -30.09 -27.10 -20.89
C LEU A 88 -31.40 -26.35 -20.64
N THR A 89 -32.27 -26.89 -19.80
CA THR A 89 -33.45 -26.18 -19.29
C THR A 89 -33.32 -25.97 -17.77
N LEU A 90 -33.43 -24.71 -17.35
CA LEU A 90 -33.47 -24.29 -15.94
C LEU A 90 -34.92 -24.11 -15.53
N LYS A 91 -35.34 -24.77 -14.44
CA LYS A 91 -36.69 -24.65 -13.88
C LYS A 91 -36.64 -24.32 -12.40
N ALA A 92 -37.43 -23.33 -11.98
CA ALA A 92 -37.61 -22.98 -10.57
C ALA A 92 -39.03 -22.47 -10.29
N GLU A 93 -39.56 -22.77 -9.12
CA GLU A 93 -40.85 -22.26 -8.64
C GLU A 93 -40.71 -20.80 -8.14
N ASP A 94 -41.81 -20.16 -7.69
CA ASP A 94 -41.79 -18.76 -7.25
C ASP A 94 -41.05 -18.53 -5.92
N ALA A 95 -41.03 -19.54 -5.04
CA ALA A 95 -40.25 -19.57 -3.81
C ALA A 95 -39.43 -20.86 -3.79
N PRO A 96 -38.37 -20.95 -4.61
CA PRO A 96 -37.69 -22.21 -4.84
C PRO A 96 -36.74 -22.53 -3.68
N ASP A 97 -36.89 -23.73 -3.10
CA ASP A 97 -35.85 -24.34 -2.24
C ASP A 97 -34.78 -25.07 -3.08
N VAL A 98 -35.13 -25.41 -4.33
CA VAL A 98 -34.31 -26.13 -5.29
C VAL A 98 -34.45 -25.54 -6.69
N VAL A 99 -33.37 -25.56 -7.45
CA VAL A 99 -33.38 -25.33 -8.90
C VAL A 99 -33.16 -26.64 -9.62
N ASN A 100 -33.98 -26.88 -10.64
CA ASN A 100 -33.95 -28.09 -11.45
C ASN A 100 -33.23 -27.81 -12.78
N LEU A 101 -32.24 -28.63 -13.10
CA LEU A 101 -31.46 -28.57 -14.35
C LEU A 101 -31.74 -29.82 -15.17
N VAL A 102 -32.37 -29.64 -16.33
CA VAL A 102 -32.66 -30.71 -17.30
C VAL A 102 -31.72 -30.60 -18.48
N PHE A 103 -30.96 -31.66 -18.76
CA PHE A 103 -30.12 -31.79 -19.94
C PHE A 103 -30.75 -32.78 -20.93
N GLU A 104 -31.08 -32.31 -22.13
CA GLU A 104 -31.63 -33.10 -23.22
C GLU A 104 -30.57 -33.25 -24.32
N SER A 105 -30.18 -34.48 -24.65
CA SER A 105 -29.27 -34.70 -25.77
C SER A 105 -30.06 -34.81 -27.07
N PRO A 106 -29.74 -34.02 -28.12
CA PRO A 106 -30.50 -34.04 -29.38
C PRO A 106 -30.26 -35.30 -30.21
N ASN A 107 -29.15 -36.02 -29.97
CA ASN A 107 -28.72 -37.15 -30.81
C ASN A 107 -29.03 -38.52 -30.21
N ASN A 108 -29.04 -38.62 -28.88
CA ASN A 108 -29.41 -39.81 -28.14
C ASN A 108 -30.55 -39.36 -27.24
N ASP A 109 -31.71 -40.02 -27.28
CA ASP A 109 -32.94 -39.72 -26.54
C ASP A 109 -32.77 -39.83 -25.00
N ARG A 110 -31.77 -39.14 -24.48
CA ARG A 110 -31.24 -39.17 -23.12
C ARG A 110 -31.59 -37.84 -22.48
N ILE A 111 -32.37 -37.94 -21.41
CA ILE A 111 -32.73 -36.81 -20.55
C ILE A 111 -32.07 -37.05 -19.19
N SER A 112 -31.31 -36.07 -18.70
CA SER A 112 -30.68 -36.12 -17.38
C SER A 112 -31.19 -34.95 -16.55
N GLU A 113 -31.72 -35.23 -15.37
CA GLU A 113 -32.33 -34.24 -14.49
C GLU A 113 -31.57 -34.18 -13.16
N TYR A 114 -31.24 -32.98 -12.70
CA TYR A 114 -30.48 -32.75 -11.48
C TYR A 114 -31.08 -31.60 -10.68
N ASP A 115 -31.29 -31.83 -9.39
CA ASP A 115 -31.74 -30.79 -8.45
C ASP A 115 -30.57 -30.25 -7.64
N ILE A 116 -30.46 -28.92 -7.58
CA ILE A 116 -29.48 -28.22 -6.73
C ILE A 116 -30.26 -27.45 -5.67
N LYS A 117 -29.86 -27.63 -4.40
CA LYS A 117 -30.41 -26.85 -3.29
C LYS A 117 -29.96 -25.41 -3.38
N LEU A 118 -30.91 -24.50 -3.22
CA LEU A 118 -30.64 -23.07 -3.16
C LEU A 118 -30.25 -22.66 -1.75
N MET A 119 -29.60 -21.51 -1.64
CA MET A 119 -29.16 -20.91 -0.39
C MET A 119 -29.64 -19.47 -0.34
N ASP A 120 -29.97 -18.99 0.85
CA ASP A 120 -30.22 -17.58 1.08
C ASP A 120 -28.87 -16.84 1.10
N ILE A 121 -28.62 -16.03 0.08
CA ILE A 121 -27.45 -15.17 -0.02
C ILE A 121 -27.97 -13.73 -0.01
N ASP A 122 -27.51 -12.94 0.96
CA ASP A 122 -27.89 -11.53 1.07
C ASP A 122 -27.52 -10.77 -0.21
N GLN A 123 -28.48 -10.01 -0.72
CA GLN A 123 -28.39 -9.31 -2.00
C GLN A 123 -27.78 -7.91 -1.79
N GLU A 124 -26.49 -7.75 -2.02
CA GLU A 124 -25.85 -6.43 -2.12
C GLU A 124 -25.62 -6.07 -3.59
N HIS A 125 -26.63 -5.45 -4.20
CA HIS A 125 -26.54 -4.92 -5.56
C HIS A 125 -25.68 -3.65 -5.60
N LEU A 126 -24.58 -3.69 -6.34
CA LEU A 126 -23.74 -2.53 -6.60
C LEU A 126 -24.18 -1.84 -7.89
N GLY A 127 -24.64 -0.59 -7.76
CA GLY A 127 -24.91 0.25 -8.92
C GLY A 127 -23.63 0.52 -9.69
N ILE A 128 -23.51 -0.02 -10.90
CA ILE A 128 -22.39 0.28 -11.81
C ILE A 128 -22.77 1.57 -12.56
N PRO A 129 -22.07 2.69 -12.35
CA PRO A 129 -22.34 3.93 -13.07
C PRO A 129 -21.96 3.80 -14.55
N ASP A 130 -22.69 4.50 -15.43
CA ASP A 130 -22.31 4.67 -16.82
C ASP A 130 -21.10 5.62 -16.91
N THR A 131 -19.90 5.06 -17.01
CA THR A 131 -18.63 5.80 -17.03
C THR A 131 -18.01 5.85 -18.42
N GLU A 132 -17.50 7.01 -18.81
CA GLU A 132 -16.69 7.16 -20.01
C GLU A 132 -15.26 6.68 -19.74
N TYR A 133 -14.72 5.88 -20.66
CA TYR A 133 -13.35 5.36 -20.57
C TYR A 133 -12.42 6.13 -21.51
N SER A 134 -11.24 6.50 -21.01
CA SER A 134 -10.23 7.28 -21.74
C SER A 134 -9.54 6.46 -22.85
N ALA A 135 -9.44 5.14 -22.67
CA ALA A 135 -8.92 4.22 -23.67
C ALA A 135 -9.78 2.95 -23.74
N THR A 136 -10.12 2.51 -24.96
CA THR A 136 -10.80 1.25 -25.22
C THR A 136 -9.99 0.46 -26.25
N VAL A 137 -9.60 -0.75 -25.87
CA VAL A 137 -8.78 -1.64 -26.70
C VAL A 137 -9.54 -2.94 -26.96
N THR A 138 -9.80 -3.23 -28.22
CA THR A 138 -10.37 -4.50 -28.69
C THR A 138 -9.23 -5.34 -29.25
N MET A 139 -9.06 -6.57 -28.75
CA MET A 139 -8.00 -7.47 -29.22
C MET A 139 -8.42 -8.95 -29.16
N PRO A 140 -7.69 -9.87 -29.80
CA PRO A 140 -7.95 -11.30 -29.70
C PRO A 140 -7.82 -11.79 -28.26
N SER A 141 -8.82 -12.52 -27.77
CA SER A 141 -8.86 -13.02 -26.39
C SER A 141 -7.78 -14.06 -26.09
N SER A 142 -7.33 -14.78 -27.12
CA SER A 142 -6.22 -15.74 -27.07
C SER A 142 -4.87 -15.05 -26.86
N GLU A 143 -4.66 -13.92 -27.53
CA GLU A 143 -3.44 -13.11 -27.41
C GLU A 143 -3.37 -12.46 -26.02
N PHE A 144 -4.46 -11.86 -25.54
CA PHE A 144 -4.53 -11.31 -24.19
C PHE A 144 -4.26 -12.37 -23.11
N GLN A 145 -4.81 -13.58 -23.27
CA GLN A 145 -4.55 -14.70 -22.37
C GLN A 145 -3.07 -15.10 -22.37
N ARG A 146 -2.44 -15.15 -23.53
CA ARG A 146 -1.02 -15.46 -23.67
C ARG A 146 -0.15 -14.41 -22.98
N ILE A 147 -0.40 -13.12 -23.25
CA ILE A 147 0.31 -12.00 -22.63
C ILE A 147 0.23 -12.08 -21.10
N CYS A 148 -0.97 -12.28 -20.53
CA CYS A 148 -1.13 -12.35 -19.09
C CYS A 148 -0.38 -13.54 -18.48
N ARG A 149 -0.39 -14.72 -19.13
CA ARG A 149 0.33 -15.90 -18.64
C ARG A 149 1.85 -15.74 -18.74
N ASP A 150 2.33 -15.20 -19.85
CA ASP A 150 3.75 -15.00 -20.09
C ASP A 150 4.32 -13.99 -19.07
N LEU A 151 3.64 -12.87 -18.85
CA LEU A 151 4.06 -11.85 -17.88
C LEU A 151 3.92 -12.30 -16.42
N MET A 152 2.95 -13.17 -16.09
CA MET A 152 2.78 -13.71 -14.73
C MET A 152 3.98 -14.55 -14.26
N SER A 153 4.74 -15.12 -15.20
CA SER A 153 5.99 -15.82 -14.88
C SER A 153 7.12 -14.89 -14.42
N ILE A 154 7.03 -13.60 -14.77
CA ILE A 154 8.05 -12.58 -14.49
C ILE A 154 7.66 -11.78 -13.23
N SER A 155 6.41 -11.34 -13.15
CA SER A 155 5.92 -10.50 -12.05
C SER A 155 4.47 -10.82 -11.70
N GLU A 156 4.06 -10.51 -10.47
CA GLU A 156 2.66 -10.58 -10.05
C GLU A 156 1.83 -9.37 -10.51
N SER A 157 2.48 -8.36 -11.12
CA SER A 157 1.87 -7.10 -11.55
C SER A 157 2.18 -6.79 -13.00
N VAL A 158 1.22 -6.18 -13.69
CA VAL A 158 1.40 -5.66 -15.05
C VAL A 158 0.99 -4.19 -15.10
N ALA A 159 1.85 -3.36 -15.68
CA ALA A 159 1.52 -2.01 -16.11
C ALA A 159 0.95 -2.08 -17.53
N ILE A 160 -0.26 -1.58 -17.71
CA ILE A 160 -0.93 -1.47 -19.00
C ILE A 160 -0.90 0.02 -19.37
N GLU A 161 -0.18 0.34 -20.43
CA GLU A 161 -0.05 1.69 -20.97
C GLU A 161 -0.65 1.78 -22.36
N CYS A 162 -1.59 2.69 -22.57
CA CYS A 162 -2.19 2.95 -23.87
C CYS A 162 -1.76 4.34 -24.35
N THR A 163 -1.11 4.38 -25.52
CA THR A 163 -0.64 5.61 -26.16
C THR A 163 -1.05 5.62 -27.64
N LYS A 164 -0.71 6.70 -28.36
CA LYS A 164 -0.95 6.78 -29.81
C LYS A 164 -0.18 5.72 -30.61
N GLU A 165 0.89 5.16 -30.06
CA GLU A 165 1.70 4.14 -30.74
C GLU A 165 1.13 2.72 -30.59
N GLY A 166 0.22 2.51 -29.64
CA GLY A 166 -0.37 1.22 -29.33
C GLY A 166 -0.61 1.01 -27.84
N VAL A 167 -0.97 -0.22 -27.48
CA VAL A 167 -1.09 -0.68 -26.09
C VAL A 167 0.14 -1.49 -25.72
N SER A 168 0.73 -1.22 -24.55
CA SER A 168 1.87 -1.96 -24.03
C SER A 168 1.59 -2.55 -22.66
N PHE A 169 2.00 -3.80 -22.48
CA PHE A 169 1.90 -4.57 -21.25
C PHE A 169 3.31 -4.79 -20.72
N LYS A 170 3.65 -4.15 -19.62
CA LYS A 170 4.98 -4.19 -19.01
C LYS A 170 4.93 -4.88 -17.65
N ALA A 171 5.85 -5.78 -17.39
CA ALA A 171 6.01 -6.44 -16.10
C ALA A 171 7.48 -6.35 -15.68
N GLN A 172 7.70 -5.95 -14.44
CA GLN A 172 9.02 -5.86 -13.82
C GLN A 172 9.05 -6.78 -12.61
N GLY A 173 10.03 -7.68 -12.56
CA GLY A 173 10.19 -8.64 -11.47
C GLY A 173 11.63 -9.06 -11.27
N ASP A 174 11.88 -9.87 -10.24
CA ASP A 174 13.23 -10.21 -9.79
C ASP A 174 14.05 -11.01 -10.81
N ILE A 175 13.36 -11.77 -11.68
CA ILE A 175 13.98 -12.62 -12.71
C ILE A 175 14.32 -11.78 -13.97
N GLY A 176 13.65 -10.64 -14.17
CA GLY A 176 13.86 -9.77 -15.32
C GLY A 176 12.65 -8.89 -15.65
N ASN A 177 12.71 -8.24 -16.80
CA ASN A 177 11.67 -7.34 -17.29
C ASN A 177 11.05 -7.92 -18.56
N GLY A 178 9.71 -7.89 -18.66
CA GLY A 178 8.96 -8.27 -19.84
C GLY A 178 8.13 -7.10 -20.36
N ALA A 179 8.13 -6.87 -21.67
CA ALA A 179 7.27 -5.87 -22.30
C ALA A 179 6.71 -6.44 -23.60
N VAL A 180 5.38 -6.35 -23.77
CA VAL A 180 4.69 -6.72 -25.00
C VAL A 180 3.90 -5.52 -25.49
N THR A 181 4.17 -5.06 -26.71
CA THR A 181 3.47 -3.93 -27.31
C THR A 181 2.67 -4.39 -28.52
N LEU A 182 1.37 -4.13 -28.50
CA LEU A 182 0.46 -4.39 -29.61
C LEU A 182 0.12 -3.07 -30.29
N ARG A 183 0.21 -3.05 -31.62
CA ARG A 183 -0.19 -1.92 -32.45
C ARG A 183 -1.53 -2.21 -33.12
N ALA A 184 -2.31 -1.16 -33.33
CA ALA A 184 -3.57 -1.26 -34.06
C ALA A 184 -3.30 -1.79 -35.48
N HIS A 185 -4.01 -2.86 -35.86
CA HIS A 185 -3.94 -3.45 -37.18
C HIS A 185 -5.26 -4.12 -37.52
N ASN A 186 -5.60 -4.12 -38.80
CA ASN A 186 -6.83 -4.72 -39.31
C ASN A 186 -6.46 -5.89 -40.24
N ASP A 187 -6.91 -7.09 -39.89
CA ASP A 187 -6.73 -8.30 -40.69
C ASP A 187 -7.99 -8.54 -41.53
N VAL A 188 -7.84 -8.39 -42.85
CA VAL A 188 -8.96 -8.46 -43.81
C VAL A 188 -9.44 -9.90 -44.00
N GLU A 189 -8.59 -10.91 -43.76
CA GLU A 189 -8.97 -12.32 -43.93
C GLU A 189 -9.64 -12.89 -42.68
N LYS A 190 -9.23 -12.43 -41.48
CA LYS A 190 -9.80 -12.85 -40.20
C LYS A 190 -10.02 -11.64 -39.28
N PRO A 191 -11.22 -11.03 -39.30
CA PRO A 191 -11.51 -9.84 -38.50
C PRO A 191 -11.33 -10.09 -36.99
N ASP A 192 -11.52 -11.33 -36.53
CA ASP A 192 -11.33 -11.70 -35.11
C ASP A 192 -9.88 -11.52 -34.62
N ASN A 193 -8.90 -11.48 -35.52
CA ASN A 193 -7.49 -11.25 -35.19
C ASN A 193 -7.10 -9.77 -35.12
N SER A 194 -7.99 -8.86 -35.52
CA SER A 194 -7.71 -7.43 -35.54
C SER A 194 -7.54 -6.85 -34.12
N VAL A 195 -6.74 -5.79 -34.04
CA VAL A 195 -6.56 -4.99 -32.83
C VAL A 195 -7.02 -3.57 -33.13
N GLU A 196 -8.09 -3.14 -32.46
CA GLU A 196 -8.63 -1.79 -32.54
C GLU A 196 -8.35 -1.03 -31.24
N ILE A 197 -7.86 0.20 -31.37
CA ILE A 197 -7.51 1.04 -30.22
C ILE A 197 -8.21 2.38 -30.41
N SER A 198 -9.17 2.68 -29.53
CA SER A 198 -9.78 4.00 -29.41
C SER A 198 -9.19 4.71 -28.21
N LEU A 199 -8.48 5.82 -28.46
CA LEU A 199 -7.78 6.58 -27.43
C LEU A 199 -8.28 8.02 -27.40
N THR A 200 -8.88 8.44 -26.29
CA THR A 200 -9.20 9.84 -26.01
C THR A 200 -8.00 10.50 -25.31
N GLU A 201 -7.47 9.86 -24.26
CA GLU A 201 -6.30 10.34 -23.51
C GLU A 201 -5.34 9.19 -23.19
N PRO A 202 -4.00 9.42 -23.11
CA PRO A 202 -3.05 8.40 -22.67
C PRO A 202 -3.33 7.93 -21.25
N VAL A 203 -3.27 6.63 -21.02
CA VAL A 203 -3.52 6.01 -19.71
C VAL A 203 -2.41 5.02 -19.39
N ALA A 204 -1.93 5.03 -18.15
CA ALA A 204 -0.92 4.12 -17.63
C ALA A 204 -1.36 3.62 -16.24
N LEU A 205 -1.79 2.37 -16.14
CA LEU A 205 -2.33 1.80 -14.90
C LEU A 205 -1.75 0.42 -14.62
N THR A 206 -1.55 0.12 -13.33
CA THR A 206 -1.01 -1.17 -12.89
C THR A 206 -2.09 -2.06 -12.32
N PHE A 207 -2.11 -3.34 -12.71
CA PHE A 207 -3.08 -4.34 -12.25
C PHE A 207 -2.38 -5.58 -11.72
N SER A 208 -3.11 -6.41 -10.97
CA SER A 208 -2.62 -7.72 -10.53
C SER A 208 -2.83 -8.76 -11.61
N LEU A 209 -1.74 -9.40 -12.05
CA LEU A 209 -1.76 -10.44 -13.08
C LEU A 209 -2.53 -11.68 -12.62
N LYS A 210 -2.56 -11.98 -11.32
CA LYS A 210 -3.35 -13.08 -10.74
C LYS A 210 -4.84 -12.96 -11.11
N TYR A 211 -5.41 -11.76 -11.01
CA TYR A 211 -6.81 -11.52 -11.36
C TYR A 211 -7.02 -11.55 -12.87
N LEU A 212 -6.13 -10.93 -13.65
CA LEU A 212 -6.23 -10.95 -15.11
C LEU A 212 -6.15 -12.37 -15.69
N VAL A 213 -5.27 -13.22 -15.16
CA VAL A 213 -5.19 -14.64 -15.56
C VAL A 213 -6.46 -15.41 -15.21
N ASN A 214 -7.15 -15.06 -14.12
CA ASN A 214 -8.47 -15.59 -13.82
C ASN A 214 -9.52 -15.13 -14.85
N PHE A 215 -9.54 -13.84 -15.21
CA PHE A 215 -10.46 -13.32 -16.24
C PHE A 215 -10.23 -13.98 -17.60
N CYS A 216 -8.98 -14.28 -17.94
CA CYS A 216 -8.61 -15.01 -19.15
C CYS A 216 -9.14 -16.46 -19.22
N LYS A 217 -9.82 -16.98 -18.20
CA LYS A 217 -10.58 -18.24 -18.31
C LYS A 217 -11.83 -18.08 -19.19
N ALA A 218 -12.34 -16.85 -19.33
CA ALA A 218 -13.44 -16.50 -20.22
C ALA A 218 -13.06 -16.47 -21.72
N THR A 219 -11.78 -16.64 -22.08
CA THR A 219 -11.31 -16.67 -23.49
C THR A 219 -12.08 -17.67 -24.38
N SER A 220 -12.63 -18.75 -23.81
CA SER A 220 -13.42 -19.73 -24.58
C SER A 220 -14.85 -19.27 -24.95
N LEU A 221 -15.29 -18.13 -24.42
CA LEU A 221 -16.63 -17.55 -24.64
C LEU A 221 -16.67 -16.60 -25.84
N SER A 222 -15.57 -15.90 -26.12
CA SER A 222 -15.49 -14.88 -27.17
C SER A 222 -14.11 -14.91 -27.83
N ALA A 223 -14.07 -14.77 -29.15
CA ALA A 223 -12.82 -14.67 -29.91
C ALA A 223 -12.05 -13.36 -29.62
N GLN A 224 -12.77 -12.30 -29.22
CA GLN A 224 -12.21 -10.99 -28.88
C GLN A 224 -12.55 -10.59 -27.44
N VAL A 225 -11.69 -9.75 -26.86
CA VAL A 225 -11.86 -9.13 -25.54
C VAL A 225 -11.75 -7.61 -25.67
N ASN A 226 -12.62 -6.89 -24.97
CA ASN A 226 -12.54 -5.43 -24.86
C ASN A 226 -11.96 -5.05 -23.51
N ILE A 227 -10.95 -4.20 -23.51
CA ILE A 227 -10.27 -3.69 -22.32
C ILE A 227 -10.48 -2.18 -22.28
N CYS A 228 -11.20 -1.69 -21.28
CA CYS A 228 -11.46 -0.26 -21.11
C CYS A 228 -10.71 0.26 -19.87
N LEU A 229 -9.96 1.34 -20.04
CA LEU A 229 -9.06 1.93 -19.06
C LEU A 229 -9.39 3.42 -18.86
N SER A 230 -9.33 3.88 -17.62
CA SER A 230 -9.37 5.29 -17.25
C SER A 230 -8.76 5.46 -15.86
N ASN A 231 -8.14 6.61 -15.59
CA ASN A 231 -7.36 6.84 -14.37
C ASN A 231 -8.22 6.84 -13.09
N GLU A 232 -9.52 7.11 -13.21
CA GLU A 232 -10.42 7.31 -12.05
C GLU A 232 -11.38 6.15 -11.80
N VAL A 233 -11.44 5.16 -12.70
CA VAL A 233 -12.38 4.03 -12.63
C VAL A 233 -11.68 2.68 -12.75
N PRO A 234 -12.27 1.60 -12.21
CA PRO A 234 -11.73 0.25 -12.38
C PRO A 234 -11.54 -0.13 -13.85
N LEU A 235 -10.54 -0.98 -14.12
CA LEU A 235 -10.39 -1.63 -15.41
C LEU A 235 -11.61 -2.48 -15.72
N LEU A 236 -12.18 -2.29 -16.89
CA LEU A 236 -13.23 -3.15 -17.42
C LEU A 236 -12.64 -4.12 -18.45
N VAL A 237 -12.81 -5.41 -18.22
CA VAL A 237 -12.53 -6.48 -19.18
C VAL A 237 -13.85 -7.13 -19.58
N GLU A 238 -14.27 -6.93 -20.83
CA GLU A 238 -15.55 -7.41 -21.36
C GLU A 238 -15.33 -8.51 -22.41
N TYR A 239 -16.04 -9.61 -22.23
CA TYR A 239 -16.24 -10.66 -23.22
C TYR A 239 -17.69 -10.60 -23.73
N LYS A 240 -17.85 -10.29 -25.01
CA LYS A 240 -19.16 -10.24 -25.66
C LYS A 240 -19.67 -11.66 -25.96
N LEU A 241 -20.93 -11.91 -25.64
CA LEU A 241 -21.63 -13.15 -25.95
C LEU A 241 -22.66 -12.90 -27.06
N ALA A 242 -23.27 -13.97 -27.58
CA ALA A 242 -24.34 -13.85 -28.55
C ALA A 242 -25.54 -13.03 -28.02
N ASN A 243 -26.30 -12.42 -28.94
CA ASN A 243 -27.53 -11.68 -28.64
C ASN A 243 -27.36 -10.51 -27.66
N ASN A 244 -26.21 -9.81 -27.73
CA ASN A 244 -25.91 -8.65 -26.88
C ASN A 244 -25.86 -8.98 -25.37
N SER A 245 -25.60 -10.25 -25.05
CA SER A 245 -25.23 -10.74 -23.72
C SER A 245 -23.75 -10.48 -23.46
N TYR A 246 -23.33 -10.41 -22.20
CA TYR A 246 -21.94 -10.11 -21.86
C TYR A 246 -21.48 -10.75 -20.55
N LEU A 247 -20.16 -10.90 -20.43
CA LEU A 247 -19.46 -11.17 -19.19
C LEU A 247 -18.41 -10.08 -18.99
N ARG A 248 -18.58 -9.28 -17.93
CA ARG A 248 -17.73 -8.14 -17.58
C ARG A 248 -17.03 -8.40 -16.27
N PHE A 249 -15.74 -8.11 -16.25
CA PHE A 249 -14.93 -8.11 -15.04
C PHE A 249 -14.43 -6.69 -14.78
N TYR A 250 -14.60 -6.23 -13.56
CA TYR A 250 -14.07 -4.96 -13.09
C TYR A 250 -12.93 -5.25 -12.14
N LEU A 251 -11.78 -4.59 -12.34
CA LEU A 251 -10.62 -4.75 -11.50
C LEU A 251 -10.07 -3.39 -11.10
N ALA A 252 -10.02 -3.14 -9.80
CA ALA A 252 -9.46 -1.89 -9.29
C ALA A 252 -7.98 -1.77 -9.70
N PRO A 253 -7.54 -0.61 -10.23
CA PRO A 253 -6.12 -0.34 -10.43
C PRO A 253 -5.39 -0.30 -9.09
N LYS A 254 -4.10 -0.60 -9.11
CA LYS A 254 -3.23 -0.36 -7.96
C LYS A 254 -2.93 1.15 -7.92
N ALA A 255 -3.50 1.92 -6.97
CA ALA A 255 -3.20 3.36 -6.70
C ALA A 255 -2.42 3.57 -5.37
N THR A 256 -2.23 4.77 -4.75
CA THR A 256 -1.16 5.08 -3.72
C THR A 256 -1.43 6.08 -2.52
N GLN A 257 -1.67 5.64 -1.26
CA GLN A 257 -1.59 6.20 0.14
C GLN A 257 -1.96 5.23 1.34
N VAL A 258 -1.39 5.23 2.57
CA VAL A 258 -2.05 4.44 3.67
C VAL A 258 -3.49 4.87 3.97
N ALA A 259 -4.47 4.02 3.67
CA ALA A 259 -5.88 4.41 3.71
C ALA A 259 -6.43 4.60 5.13
N TYR A 260 -5.92 3.85 6.11
CA TYR A 260 -6.36 3.91 7.51
C TYR A 260 -5.17 3.90 8.50
N GLY A 261 -5.18 4.86 9.43
CA GLY A 261 -4.17 5.03 10.47
C GLY A 261 -3.18 6.17 10.20
N TYR A 262 -2.43 6.58 11.23
CA TYR A 262 -1.47 7.68 11.18
C TYR A 262 -0.04 7.14 11.26
N VAL A 263 0.53 6.80 10.10
CA VAL A 263 1.94 6.43 9.91
C VAL A 263 2.47 7.01 8.60
N GLY A 264 3.80 7.03 8.42
CA GLY A 264 4.46 7.53 7.22
C GLY A 264 3.99 8.94 6.84
N ASN A 265 3.76 9.16 5.55
CA ASN A 265 3.34 10.47 5.04
C ASN A 265 2.00 10.96 5.63
N THR A 266 1.06 10.08 6.00
CA THR A 266 -0.20 10.52 6.65
C THR A 266 0.08 11.22 7.99
N MET A 267 1.06 10.75 8.76
CA MET A 267 1.51 11.40 9.99
C MET A 267 2.38 12.63 9.68
N ALA A 268 3.41 12.45 8.85
CA ALA A 268 4.43 13.47 8.62
C ALA A 268 3.85 14.73 7.95
N THR A 269 3.05 14.55 6.90
CA THR A 269 2.40 15.66 6.18
C THR A 269 1.45 16.42 7.10
N PHE A 270 0.60 15.72 7.86
CA PHE A 270 -0.31 16.37 8.81
C PHE A 270 0.44 17.22 9.85
N VAL A 271 1.47 16.65 10.49
CA VAL A 271 2.24 17.34 11.53
C VAL A 271 2.96 18.56 10.97
N MET A 272 3.63 18.42 9.83
CA MET A 272 4.38 19.53 9.21
C MET A 272 3.44 20.64 8.71
N GLN A 273 2.34 20.29 8.04
CA GLN A 273 1.35 21.29 7.59
C GLN A 273 0.66 21.99 8.75
N TYR A 274 0.34 21.27 9.82
CA TYR A 274 -0.24 21.88 11.03
C TYR A 274 0.71 22.90 11.67
N LEU A 275 2.02 22.72 11.53
CA LEU A 275 3.06 23.64 12.01
C LEU A 275 3.45 24.71 10.96
N GLY A 276 2.73 24.80 9.84
CA GLY A 276 2.91 25.86 8.85
C GLY A 276 3.97 25.56 7.78
N CYS A 277 4.38 24.30 7.61
CA CYS A 277 5.20 23.89 6.47
C CYS A 277 4.30 23.52 5.29
N GLU A 278 4.61 24.05 4.10
CA GLU A 278 4.07 23.49 2.85
C GLU A 278 4.80 22.17 2.54
N VAL A 279 4.04 21.13 2.18
CA VAL A 279 4.57 19.76 2.05
C VAL A 279 4.14 19.14 0.73
N SER A 280 5.12 18.77 -0.09
CA SER A 280 4.95 17.86 -1.23
C SER A 280 5.35 16.45 -0.80
N ALA A 281 4.38 15.53 -0.72
CA ALA A 281 4.61 14.17 -0.26
C ALA A 281 4.77 13.19 -1.44
N THR A 282 5.96 12.59 -1.57
CA THR A 282 6.18 11.46 -2.48
C THR A 282 6.10 10.16 -1.69
N ASN A 283 5.15 9.30 -2.04
CA ASN A 283 4.93 8.03 -1.34
C ASN A 283 5.92 6.96 -1.82
N THR A 284 6.65 6.34 -0.89
CA THR A 284 7.57 5.21 -1.16
C THR A 284 6.88 3.86 -0.99
N VAL A 285 5.76 3.84 -0.28
CA VAL A 285 4.84 2.72 -0.15
C VAL A 285 3.41 3.22 -0.13
N HIS A 286 2.51 2.31 -0.45
CA HIS A 286 1.09 2.48 -0.29
C HIS A 286 0.48 1.22 0.30
N TYR A 287 -0.09 1.30 1.48
CA TYR A 287 -0.80 0.17 2.09
C TYR A 287 -2.25 0.51 2.45
N SER A 288 -3.07 -0.46 2.86
CA SER A 288 -4.42 -0.20 3.38
C SER A 288 -4.35 0.38 4.80
N ASN A 289 -3.38 -0.07 5.58
CA ASN A 289 -3.15 0.26 6.98
C ASN A 289 -1.74 -0.19 7.37
N HIS A 290 -1.26 0.19 8.56
CA HIS A 290 0.05 -0.26 9.05
C HIS A 290 0.01 -1.74 9.48
N THR A 291 1.20 -2.36 9.55
CA THR A 291 1.41 -3.79 9.77
C THR A 291 0.91 -4.33 11.11
N ALA A 292 0.70 -3.48 12.10
CA ALA A 292 0.19 -3.93 13.41
C ALA A 292 -1.24 -4.50 13.34
N TYR A 293 -2.03 -4.14 12.31
CA TYR A 293 -3.35 -4.72 12.07
C TYR A 293 -3.31 -6.17 11.53
N LYS A 294 -2.12 -6.73 11.28
CA LYS A 294 -1.84 -8.10 10.77
C LYS A 294 -2.33 -8.39 9.35
N GLN A 295 -3.45 -7.83 8.94
CA GLN A 295 -3.90 -7.81 7.55
C GLN A 295 -3.55 -6.47 6.92
N VAL A 296 -2.71 -6.51 5.90
CA VAL A 296 -2.29 -5.35 5.13
C VAL A 296 -2.33 -5.70 3.65
N ARG A 297 -2.84 -4.78 2.84
CA ARG A 297 -2.74 -4.86 1.37
C ARG A 297 -2.09 -3.61 0.82
N GLY A 298 -1.45 -3.70 -0.34
CA GLY A 298 -0.89 -2.56 -1.06
C GLY A 298 0.45 -2.87 -1.73
N ARG A 299 1.27 -1.85 -2.03
CA ARG A 299 2.49 -1.96 -2.84
C ARG A 299 3.63 -1.05 -2.37
N LYS A 300 4.83 -1.39 -2.79
CA LYS A 300 6.00 -0.51 -2.77
C LYS A 300 6.01 0.34 -4.04
N THR A 301 6.44 1.60 -3.95
CA THR A 301 6.58 2.47 -5.12
C THR A 301 7.89 2.14 -5.84
N PRO A 302 7.86 1.80 -7.14
CA PRO A 302 9.06 1.60 -7.95
C PRO A 302 9.97 2.84 -7.98
N ALA A 303 11.28 2.61 -8.09
CA ALA A 303 12.28 3.69 -8.04
C ALA A 303 12.22 4.65 -9.24
N ASP A 304 11.82 4.14 -10.41
CA ASP A 304 11.56 4.92 -11.62
C ASP A 304 10.34 5.82 -11.45
N GLU A 305 9.25 5.35 -10.84
CA GLU A 305 8.08 6.19 -10.51
C GLU A 305 8.46 7.35 -9.57
N ILE A 306 9.26 7.09 -8.53
CA ILE A 306 9.79 8.14 -7.64
C ILE A 306 10.61 9.18 -8.44
N THR A 307 11.43 8.71 -9.37
CA THR A 307 12.29 9.56 -10.20
C THR A 307 11.47 10.36 -11.22
N GLU A 308 10.44 9.76 -11.81
CA GLU A 308 9.54 10.40 -12.77
C GLU A 308 8.72 11.51 -12.12
N LEU A 309 8.17 11.27 -10.93
CA LEU A 309 7.47 12.29 -10.14
C LEU A 309 8.39 13.49 -9.85
N TYR A 310 9.63 13.22 -9.43
CA TYR A 310 10.59 14.30 -9.20
C TYR A 310 10.95 15.04 -10.51
N SER A 311 11.12 14.31 -11.62
CA SER A 311 11.37 14.94 -12.92
C SER A 311 10.20 15.83 -13.36
N GLY A 312 8.95 15.41 -13.12
CA GLY A 312 7.77 16.23 -13.36
C GLY A 312 7.75 17.52 -12.53
N LEU A 313 8.16 17.44 -11.26
CA LEU A 313 8.33 18.62 -10.40
C LEU A 313 9.41 19.55 -10.97
N GLN A 314 10.56 19.02 -11.39
CA GLN A 314 11.64 19.82 -12.00
C GLN A 314 11.19 20.51 -13.29
N GLN A 315 10.50 19.80 -14.18
CA GLN A 315 9.99 20.34 -15.45
C GLN A 315 8.97 21.45 -15.23
N SER A 316 8.22 21.38 -14.13
CA SER A 316 7.23 22.37 -13.73
C SER A 316 7.82 23.51 -12.88
N LEU A 317 9.13 23.49 -12.61
CA LEU A 317 9.81 24.43 -11.71
C LEU A 317 9.24 24.42 -10.27
N LEU A 318 8.81 23.24 -9.79
CA LEU A 318 8.22 22.98 -8.46
C LEU A 318 9.18 22.20 -7.55
N ASN A 319 10.49 22.40 -7.72
CA ASN A 319 11.55 21.71 -6.99
C ASN A 319 12.37 22.64 -6.07
N ASP A 320 11.80 23.77 -5.66
CA ASP A 320 12.38 24.78 -4.77
C ASP A 320 12.14 24.47 -3.28
N TYR A 321 12.55 23.27 -2.84
CA TYR A 321 12.37 22.84 -1.46
C TYR A 321 13.49 23.31 -0.52
N ASP A 322 13.13 23.80 0.67
CA ASP A 322 14.07 24.13 1.75
C ASP A 322 14.54 22.90 2.53
N VAL A 323 13.71 21.86 2.60
CA VAL A 323 13.95 20.68 3.43
C VAL A 323 13.49 19.42 2.71
N LEU A 324 14.28 18.35 2.81
CA LEU A 324 13.87 16.99 2.48
C LEU A 324 13.79 16.16 3.76
N LEU A 325 12.63 15.54 4.00
CA LEU A 325 12.47 14.49 5.01
C LEU A 325 12.31 13.15 4.28
N SER A 326 13.26 12.25 4.46
CA SER A 326 13.16 10.87 3.97
C SER A 326 12.94 9.91 5.14
N GLY A 327 11.94 9.04 5.03
CA GLY A 327 11.61 8.00 6.01
C GLY A 327 11.77 6.58 5.45
N TYR A 328 10.82 5.71 5.75
CA TYR A 328 10.79 4.32 5.29
C TYR A 328 10.88 4.19 3.76
N ILE A 329 11.94 3.53 3.26
CA ILE A 329 12.14 3.22 1.85
C ILE A 329 12.39 1.71 1.69
N PRO A 330 11.56 0.98 0.94
CA PRO A 330 11.47 -0.48 1.08
C PRO A 330 12.38 -1.28 0.13
N SER A 331 13.20 -0.62 -0.72
CA SER A 331 14.13 -1.24 -1.66
C SER A 331 15.39 -0.39 -1.88
N ALA A 332 16.49 -1.02 -2.30
CA ALA A 332 17.77 -0.34 -2.47
C ALA A 332 17.74 0.68 -3.63
N GLU A 333 17.04 0.32 -4.72
CA GLU A 333 16.87 1.16 -5.89
C GLU A 333 16.08 2.43 -5.55
N ALA A 334 15.05 2.31 -4.69
CA ALA A 334 14.27 3.44 -4.22
C ALA A 334 15.12 4.34 -3.29
N VAL A 335 15.98 3.76 -2.46
CA VAL A 335 16.94 4.53 -1.63
C VAL A 335 17.90 5.31 -2.54
N GLU A 336 18.43 4.68 -3.59
CA GLU A 336 19.29 5.37 -4.57
C GLU A 336 18.56 6.49 -5.31
N ALA A 337 17.29 6.30 -5.67
CA ALA A 337 16.47 7.32 -6.31
C ALA A 337 16.25 8.53 -5.39
N VAL A 338 15.80 8.31 -4.15
CA VAL A 338 15.69 9.39 -3.14
C VAL A 338 17.04 10.04 -2.89
N GLY A 339 18.11 9.27 -2.91
CA GLY A 339 19.48 9.77 -2.80
C GLY A 339 19.93 10.66 -3.94
N LYS A 340 19.45 10.43 -5.17
CA LYS A 340 19.68 11.33 -6.31
C LYS A 340 18.88 12.62 -6.11
N ILE A 341 17.63 12.53 -5.68
CA ILE A 341 16.77 13.69 -5.38
C ILE A 341 17.43 14.60 -4.33
N GLY A 342 17.81 14.04 -3.18
CA GLY A 342 18.43 14.83 -2.10
C GLY A 342 19.74 15.50 -2.51
N ARG A 343 20.57 14.84 -3.34
CA ARG A 343 21.80 15.43 -3.88
C ARG A 343 21.51 16.54 -4.89
N ASP A 344 20.50 16.36 -5.74
CA ASP A 344 20.08 17.36 -6.73
C ASP A 344 19.52 18.62 -6.06
N LEU A 345 18.68 18.46 -5.04
CA LEU A 345 18.16 19.58 -4.23
C LEU A 345 19.30 20.30 -3.51
N LYS A 346 20.23 19.56 -2.88
CA LYS A 346 21.41 20.13 -2.22
C LYS A 346 22.31 20.89 -3.20
N PHE A 347 22.50 20.37 -4.40
CA PHE A 347 23.28 21.02 -5.45
C PHE A 347 22.60 22.31 -5.93
N SER A 348 21.28 22.27 -6.18
CA SER A 348 20.48 23.43 -6.60
C SER A 348 20.48 24.55 -5.55
N ALA A 349 20.51 24.19 -4.27
CA ALA A 349 20.62 25.12 -3.15
C ALA A 349 22.05 25.67 -2.92
N GLY A 350 23.08 25.06 -3.52
CA GLY A 350 24.50 25.29 -3.20
C GLY A 350 25.04 26.71 -3.36
N MET A 351 24.26 27.63 -3.95
CA MET A 351 24.60 29.06 -4.03
C MET A 351 24.36 29.82 -2.71
N LYS A 352 23.55 29.28 -1.78
CA LYS A 352 23.27 29.87 -0.46
C LYS A 352 23.49 28.83 0.64
N ALA A 353 24.50 29.04 1.46
CA ALA A 353 24.74 28.17 2.62
C ALA A 353 23.50 28.14 3.54
N GLY A 354 23.07 26.94 3.93
CA GLY A 354 21.94 26.73 4.84
C GLY A 354 20.55 26.81 4.19
N SER A 355 20.44 27.00 2.87
CA SER A 355 19.13 27.07 2.19
C SER A 355 18.48 25.73 1.86
N PHE A 356 19.19 24.61 2.06
CA PHE A 356 18.62 23.27 1.98
C PHE A 356 19.13 22.41 3.13
N PHE A 357 18.24 21.59 3.69
CA PHE A 357 18.55 20.69 4.79
C PHE A 357 17.90 19.32 4.59
N TRP A 358 18.66 18.24 4.68
CA TRP A 358 18.13 16.89 4.55
C TRP A 358 18.10 16.14 5.89
N VAL A 359 16.89 15.85 6.36
CA VAL A 359 16.61 14.93 7.48
C VAL A 359 16.40 13.51 6.94
N LEU A 360 17.25 12.58 7.35
CA LEU A 360 17.17 11.18 6.98
C LEU A 360 16.83 10.32 8.20
N ASP A 361 15.61 9.80 8.19
CA ASP A 361 15.15 8.74 9.07
C ASP A 361 15.20 7.40 8.29
N PRO A 362 16.11 6.48 8.63
CA PRO A 362 16.34 5.29 7.82
C PRO A 362 15.22 4.24 7.92
N VAL A 363 14.50 4.15 9.04
CA VAL A 363 13.40 3.20 9.31
C VAL A 363 13.67 1.77 8.76
N MET A 364 14.88 1.26 8.96
CA MET A 364 15.32 -0.04 8.43
C MET A 364 14.89 -1.21 9.31
N GLY A 365 14.67 -1.00 10.60
CA GLY A 365 14.35 -2.09 11.53
C GLY A 365 14.38 -1.68 12.98
N ASP A 366 13.91 -2.57 13.85
CA ASP A 366 13.92 -2.38 15.32
C ASP A 366 14.07 -3.73 16.02
N ALA A 367 14.44 -3.71 17.30
CA ALA A 367 14.56 -4.88 18.17
C ALA A 367 15.38 -6.03 17.56
N GLY A 368 16.45 -5.70 16.83
CA GLY A 368 17.35 -6.69 16.21
C GLY A 368 16.88 -7.24 14.87
N HIS A 369 15.76 -6.76 14.31
CA HIS A 369 15.17 -7.29 13.08
C HIS A 369 15.01 -6.20 12.02
N LEU A 370 15.45 -6.49 10.80
CA LEU A 370 15.24 -5.61 9.64
C LEU A 370 13.82 -5.74 9.09
N TYR A 371 13.20 -4.59 8.76
CA TYR A 371 11.93 -4.50 8.02
C TYR A 371 12.13 -4.50 6.50
N VAL A 372 13.37 -4.30 6.07
CA VAL A 372 13.78 -4.17 4.66
C VAL A 372 14.78 -5.26 4.27
N PRO A 373 14.93 -5.58 2.98
CA PRO A 373 15.96 -6.51 2.53
C PRO A 373 17.37 -6.06 2.92
N PRO A 374 18.31 -6.99 3.22
CA PRO A 374 19.69 -6.64 3.59
C PRO A 374 20.44 -5.76 2.57
N SER A 375 20.04 -5.78 1.30
CA SER A 375 20.59 -4.94 0.23
C SER A 375 20.36 -3.44 0.45
N VAL A 376 19.38 -3.07 1.29
CA VAL A 376 19.02 -1.67 1.58
C VAL A 376 20.05 -0.96 2.47
N LEU A 377 20.71 -1.69 3.39
CA LEU A 377 21.69 -1.11 4.31
C LEU A 377 22.90 -0.49 3.59
N PRO A 378 23.57 -1.16 2.62
CA PRO A 378 24.61 -0.53 1.82
C PRO A 378 24.14 0.74 1.08
N ALA A 379 22.91 0.73 0.56
CA ALA A 379 22.35 1.89 -0.12
C ALA A 379 22.21 3.09 0.84
N TYR A 380 21.66 2.88 2.06
CA TYR A 380 21.59 3.95 3.07
C TYR A 380 22.98 4.45 3.50
N LYS A 381 23.96 3.55 3.72
CA LYS A 381 25.34 3.94 4.04
C LYS A 381 25.94 4.88 2.98
N SER A 382 25.59 4.69 1.71
CA SER A 382 26.04 5.56 0.62
C SER A 382 25.44 6.98 0.69
N LEU A 383 24.29 7.15 1.35
CA LEU A 383 23.59 8.44 1.45
C LEU A 383 24.02 9.27 2.66
N LEU A 384 24.64 8.67 3.68
CA LEU A 384 24.90 9.33 4.97
C LEU A 384 25.64 10.67 4.83
N ARG A 385 26.63 10.75 3.93
CA ARG A 385 27.39 11.99 3.62
C ARG A 385 26.55 13.10 3.01
N SER A 386 25.41 12.77 2.43
CA SER A 386 24.52 13.74 1.80
C SER A 386 23.51 14.33 2.79
N ALA A 387 23.19 13.59 3.86
CA ALA A 387 22.25 14.01 4.89
C ALA A 387 22.86 15.04 5.86
N ASP A 388 22.02 15.92 6.40
CA ASP A 388 22.43 16.93 7.39
C ASP A 388 22.04 16.51 8.82
N LEU A 389 20.95 15.75 8.96
CA LEU A 389 20.49 15.16 10.21
C LEU A 389 20.09 13.70 10.02
N LEU A 390 20.60 12.82 10.88
CA LEU A 390 20.17 11.42 10.98
C LEU A 390 19.27 11.21 12.21
N LEU A 391 18.19 10.43 12.04
CA LEU A 391 17.25 10.07 13.10
C LEU A 391 17.14 8.56 13.38
N PRO A 392 18.25 7.79 13.46
CA PRO A 392 18.15 6.35 13.66
C PRO A 392 17.62 6.00 15.05
N ASN A 393 16.99 4.84 15.18
CA ASN A 393 16.88 4.19 16.49
C ASN A 393 18.23 3.53 16.90
N GLN A 394 18.32 3.00 18.13
CA GLN A 394 19.55 2.34 18.61
C GLN A 394 20.04 1.23 17.67
N PHE A 395 19.14 0.35 17.19
CA PHE A 395 19.52 -0.77 16.33
C PHE A 395 20.03 -0.29 14.97
N GLU A 396 19.39 0.71 14.37
CA GLU A 396 19.83 1.32 13.12
C GLU A 396 21.17 2.04 13.27
N ALA A 397 21.39 2.72 14.40
CA ALA A 397 22.67 3.37 14.68
C ALA A 397 23.81 2.33 14.71
N GLU A 398 23.60 1.17 15.33
CA GLU A 398 24.58 0.06 15.32
C GLU A 398 24.92 -0.40 13.90
N LEU A 399 23.89 -0.56 13.05
CA LEU A 399 24.05 -1.02 11.66
C LEU A 399 24.77 0.03 10.79
N LEU A 400 24.46 1.31 10.98
CA LEU A 400 25.03 2.40 10.18
C LEU A 400 26.47 2.70 10.59
N SER A 401 26.80 2.63 11.89
CA SER A 401 28.14 2.91 12.40
C SER A 401 29.05 1.69 12.49
N ASP A 402 28.52 0.47 12.32
CA ASP A 402 29.23 -0.79 12.60
C ASP A 402 29.79 -0.87 14.05
N VAL A 403 29.10 -0.26 15.01
CA VAL A 403 29.48 -0.26 16.43
C VAL A 403 28.34 -0.80 17.27
N LYS A 404 28.57 -1.87 18.03
CA LYS A 404 27.58 -2.40 18.96
C LYS A 404 27.39 -1.46 20.15
N ILE A 405 26.15 -1.11 20.48
CA ILE A 405 25.80 -0.17 21.55
C ILE A 405 25.30 -0.95 22.76
N THR A 406 26.11 -0.98 23.81
CA THR A 406 25.80 -1.66 25.09
C THR A 406 25.79 -0.71 26.29
N ASP A 407 26.37 0.48 26.14
CA ASP A 407 26.56 1.50 27.18
C ASP A 407 26.70 2.91 26.56
N LEU A 408 26.78 3.95 27.40
CA LEU A 408 26.96 5.32 26.92
C LEU A 408 28.28 5.53 26.14
N PRO A 409 29.44 4.97 26.55
CA PRO A 409 30.68 5.07 25.77
C PRO A 409 30.59 4.46 24.37
N SER A 410 30.03 3.27 24.21
CA SER A 410 29.82 2.64 22.90
C SER A 410 28.85 3.43 22.02
N LEU A 411 27.80 4.00 22.60
CA LEU A 411 26.90 4.93 21.90
C LEU A 411 27.63 6.18 21.43
N ALA A 412 28.44 6.79 22.29
CA ALA A 412 29.26 7.95 21.95
C ALA A 412 30.23 7.64 20.80
N ARG A 413 30.83 6.44 20.79
CA ARG A 413 31.66 5.96 19.68
C ARG A 413 30.86 5.79 18.39
N ALA A 414 29.66 5.21 18.44
CA ALA A 414 28.78 5.08 17.27
C ALA A 414 28.48 6.45 16.64
N ILE A 415 28.10 7.44 17.45
CA ILE A 415 27.89 8.83 17.01
C ILE A 415 29.18 9.44 16.46
N GLN A 416 30.32 9.19 17.11
CA GLN A 416 31.62 9.69 16.65
C GLN A 416 31.98 9.16 15.25
N VAL A 417 31.71 7.89 14.95
CA VAL A 417 31.87 7.29 13.62
C VAL A 417 30.98 8.00 12.60
N LEU A 418 29.71 8.23 12.92
CA LEU A 418 28.77 8.95 12.04
C LEU A 418 29.26 10.37 11.72
N HIS A 419 29.78 11.10 12.71
CA HIS A 419 30.33 12.43 12.49
C HIS A 419 31.65 12.41 11.71
N LYS A 420 32.63 11.57 12.07
CA LYS A 420 33.98 11.61 11.48
C LYS A 420 34.05 10.96 10.10
N GLU A 421 33.52 9.74 9.96
CA GLU A 421 33.70 8.95 8.74
C GLU A 421 32.69 9.32 7.65
N TYR A 422 31.46 9.60 8.09
CA TYR A 422 30.35 9.94 7.22
C TYR A 422 30.06 11.44 7.17
N GLN A 423 30.79 12.28 7.90
CA GLN A 423 30.67 13.74 7.86
C GLN A 423 29.22 14.22 8.06
N VAL A 424 28.50 13.53 8.94
CA VAL A 424 27.11 13.86 9.28
C VAL A 424 27.11 15.00 10.30
N PRO A 425 26.47 16.14 10.04
CA PRO A 425 26.46 17.28 10.96
C PRO A 425 25.70 17.02 12.27
N HIS A 426 24.51 16.43 12.17
CA HIS A 426 23.60 16.24 13.29
C HIS A 426 23.11 14.78 13.37
N VAL A 427 23.03 14.25 14.59
CA VAL A 427 22.50 12.90 14.83
C VAL A 427 21.58 12.95 16.04
N ILE A 428 20.42 12.34 15.97
CA ILE A 428 19.57 12.00 17.12
C ILE A 428 19.32 10.50 17.09
N ILE A 429 19.77 9.79 18.12
CA ILE A 429 19.43 8.39 18.33
C ILE A 429 18.18 8.32 19.21
N THR A 430 17.11 7.75 18.68
CA THR A 430 15.84 7.56 19.40
C THR A 430 15.79 6.19 20.08
N SER A 431 14.90 6.05 21.08
CA SER A 431 14.57 4.77 21.71
C SER A 431 15.77 4.04 22.33
N VAL A 432 16.74 4.79 22.86
CA VAL A 432 17.95 4.23 23.49
C VAL A 432 17.56 3.58 24.82
N LYS A 433 17.96 2.32 25.00
CA LYS A 433 17.80 1.56 26.25
C LYS A 433 19.16 1.11 26.75
N LEU A 434 19.64 1.75 27.82
CA LEU A 434 20.91 1.40 28.46
C LEU A 434 20.60 0.94 29.89
N GLY A 435 20.83 -0.35 30.18
CA GLY A 435 20.55 -0.94 31.49
C GLY A 435 19.07 -1.26 31.76
N GLU A 436 18.72 -1.40 33.05
CA GLU A 436 17.37 -1.81 33.53
C GLU A 436 16.40 -0.63 33.76
N GLU A 437 16.71 0.58 33.27
CA GLU A 437 15.88 1.76 33.51
C GLU A 437 14.49 1.67 32.84
N LYS A 438 13.47 2.19 33.53
CA LYS A 438 12.05 2.12 33.11
C LYS A 438 11.64 3.17 32.05
N GLY A 439 12.60 3.95 31.53
CA GLY A 439 12.37 5.05 30.59
C GLY A 439 12.94 4.78 29.19
N LEU A 440 12.59 5.63 28.23
CA LEU A 440 13.29 5.71 26.95
C LEU A 440 14.21 6.93 26.99
N THR A 441 15.41 6.80 26.46
CA THR A 441 16.35 7.92 26.35
C THR A 441 16.48 8.32 24.90
N VAL A 442 16.48 9.63 24.65
CA VAL A 442 16.84 10.22 23.35
C VAL A 442 18.19 10.90 23.53
N ILE A 443 19.14 10.58 22.66
CA ILE A 443 20.49 11.15 22.70
C ILE A 443 20.76 11.84 21.38
N GLY A 444 21.13 13.11 21.43
CA GLY A 444 21.47 13.88 20.24
C GLY A 444 22.87 14.47 20.30
N SER A 445 23.36 14.83 19.12
CA SER A 445 24.69 15.39 18.92
C SER A 445 24.70 16.33 17.72
N SER A 446 25.39 17.47 17.86
CA SER A 446 25.81 18.28 16.72
C SER A 446 27.33 18.38 16.69
N ALA A 447 27.92 18.05 15.55
CA ALA A 447 29.35 18.05 15.39
C ALA A 447 29.95 19.46 15.56
N THR A 448 31.16 19.54 16.10
CA THR A 448 32.03 20.71 15.97
C THR A 448 32.64 20.78 14.56
N SER A 449 33.37 21.85 14.26
CA SER A 449 34.07 22.02 12.98
C SER A 449 35.09 20.91 12.67
N ASP A 450 35.67 20.28 13.69
CA ASP A 450 36.59 19.14 13.63
C ASP A 450 35.89 17.78 13.84
N TRP A 451 34.57 17.73 13.64
CA TRP A 451 33.74 16.51 13.69
C TRP A 451 33.73 15.80 15.06
N GLN A 452 33.92 16.54 16.15
CA GLN A 452 33.74 15.99 17.50
C GLN A 452 32.27 16.09 17.94
N PRO A 453 31.75 15.08 18.63
CA PRO A 453 30.37 15.07 19.11
C PRO A 453 30.17 16.06 20.27
N ARG A 454 28.98 16.67 20.31
CA ARG A 454 28.49 17.46 21.45
C ARG A 454 27.19 16.84 21.95
N LEU A 455 27.34 15.89 22.87
CA LEU A 455 26.28 14.98 23.27
C LEU A 455 25.36 15.60 24.33
N TRP A 456 24.06 15.44 24.12
CA TRP A 456 23.02 15.72 25.10
C TRP A 456 22.02 14.57 25.15
N LYS A 457 21.34 14.41 26.28
CA LYS A 457 20.28 13.40 26.46
C LYS A 457 19.00 14.02 27.03
N ILE A 458 17.87 13.42 26.71
CA ILE A 458 16.56 13.67 27.33
C ILE A 458 15.95 12.31 27.69
N GLU A 459 15.53 12.16 28.93
CA GLU A 459 14.82 10.97 29.41
C GLU A 459 13.32 11.21 29.30
N VAL A 460 12.59 10.24 28.73
CA VAL A 460 11.14 10.32 28.59
C VAL A 460 10.46 9.10 29.17
N PRO A 461 9.26 9.26 29.75
CA PRO A 461 8.50 8.13 30.25
C PRO A 461 8.13 7.18 29.10
N SER A 462 8.16 5.88 29.40
CA SER A 462 7.67 4.84 28.51
C SER A 462 6.24 4.47 28.90
N TYR A 463 5.37 4.28 27.90
CA TYR A 463 4.03 3.73 28.12
C TYR A 463 4.08 2.21 27.94
N PRO A 464 3.28 1.44 28.71
CA PRO A 464 3.24 -0.02 28.61
C PRO A 464 2.42 -0.50 27.39
N VAL A 465 2.40 0.27 26.30
CA VAL A 465 1.68 -0.02 25.06
C VAL A 465 2.52 0.42 23.86
N PHE A 466 2.36 -0.28 22.74
CA PHE A 466 3.04 0.06 21.49
C PHE A 466 2.16 1.00 20.65
N PHE A 467 2.71 2.14 20.26
CA PHE A 467 2.06 3.11 19.37
C PHE A 467 2.75 3.09 18.00
N SER A 468 1.97 2.91 16.93
CA SER A 468 2.49 2.99 15.56
C SER A 468 2.59 4.46 15.11
N GLY A 469 3.61 4.79 14.30
CA GLY A 469 3.78 6.15 13.74
C GLY A 469 4.46 7.18 14.65
N THR A 470 5.01 6.74 15.80
CA THR A 470 5.73 7.63 16.72
C THR A 470 7.04 8.18 16.14
N GLY A 471 7.78 7.36 15.38
CA GLY A 471 8.96 7.80 14.65
C GLY A 471 8.64 8.86 13.60
N ASP A 472 7.60 8.62 12.78
CA ASP A 472 7.15 9.58 11.76
C ASP A 472 6.75 10.93 12.37
N MET A 473 6.03 10.90 13.51
CA MET A 473 5.67 12.10 14.26
C MET A 473 6.91 12.81 14.83
N PHE A 474 7.88 12.05 15.37
CA PHE A 474 9.13 12.60 15.89
C PHE A 474 9.95 13.30 14.79
N ALA A 475 10.10 12.66 13.63
CA ALA A 475 10.84 13.21 12.50
C ALA A 475 10.20 14.48 11.95
N ALA A 476 8.87 14.46 11.76
CA ALA A 476 8.10 15.61 11.30
C ALA A 476 8.14 16.81 12.27
N LEU A 477 7.98 16.54 13.58
CA LEU A 477 8.14 17.57 14.61
C LEU A 477 9.58 18.11 14.62
N THR A 478 10.58 17.24 14.46
CA THR A 478 12.00 17.65 14.44
C THR A 478 12.28 18.60 13.30
N VAL A 479 11.76 18.35 12.09
CA VAL A 479 11.88 19.27 10.94
C VAL A 479 11.37 20.67 11.30
N ALA A 480 10.13 20.77 11.80
CA ALA A 480 9.51 22.06 12.10
C ALA A 480 10.20 22.77 13.27
N ARG A 481 10.44 22.07 14.37
CA ARG A 481 11.04 22.65 15.59
C ARG A 481 12.51 23.00 15.44
N LEU A 482 13.25 22.27 14.61
CA LEU A 482 14.64 22.60 14.31
C LEU A 482 14.73 23.91 13.53
N ARG A 483 13.85 24.15 12.56
CA ARG A 483 13.81 25.43 11.82
C ARG A 483 13.56 26.61 12.74
N GLU A 484 12.61 26.49 13.68
CA GLU A 484 12.37 27.50 14.72
C GLU A 484 13.64 27.77 15.53
N ALA A 485 14.25 26.72 16.10
CA ALA A 485 15.41 26.84 16.96
C ALA A 485 16.65 27.39 16.22
N VAL A 486 16.82 27.02 14.95
CA VAL A 486 17.90 27.52 14.08
C VAL A 486 17.71 29.00 13.75
N SER A 487 16.47 29.44 13.56
CA SER A 487 16.15 30.85 13.35
C SER A 487 16.38 31.67 14.62
N GLU A 488 15.91 31.17 15.77
CA GLU A 488 16.15 31.76 17.10
C GLU A 488 17.66 31.88 17.42
N ALA A 489 18.46 30.88 17.03
CA ALA A 489 19.91 30.87 17.22
C ALA A 489 20.68 31.67 16.16
N GLY A 490 20.03 32.14 15.09
CA GLY A 490 20.67 32.93 14.03
C GLY A 490 21.61 32.15 13.11
N VAL A 491 21.48 30.82 13.01
CA VAL A 491 22.39 29.95 12.21
C VAL A 491 21.78 29.45 10.89
N GLN A 492 20.62 29.98 10.50
CA GLN A 492 19.91 29.60 9.26
C GLN A 492 20.72 29.81 7.96
N GLY A 493 21.67 30.75 7.94
CA GLY A 493 22.58 30.99 6.82
C GLY A 493 23.89 30.20 6.87
N VAL A 494 24.05 29.30 7.84
CA VAL A 494 25.24 28.48 8.02
C VAL A 494 25.02 27.11 7.38
N ALA A 495 26.06 26.58 6.74
CA ALA A 495 26.01 25.26 6.12
C ALA A 495 25.58 24.18 7.13
N SER A 496 24.56 23.43 6.76
CA SER A 496 23.91 22.42 7.61
C SER A 496 23.47 22.95 8.97
N TRP A 497 23.17 24.25 9.10
CA TRP A 497 22.71 24.89 10.34
C TRP A 497 23.60 24.66 11.57
N ARG A 498 24.89 24.42 11.37
CA ARG A 498 25.83 24.12 12.44
C ARG A 498 26.10 25.35 13.31
N SER A 499 26.01 25.15 14.62
CA SER A 499 26.36 26.18 15.60
C SER A 499 27.87 26.31 15.78
N PRO A 500 28.38 27.50 16.16
CA PRO A 500 29.77 27.70 16.57
C PRO A 500 30.25 26.68 17.61
N ASP A 501 31.56 26.37 17.62
CA ASP A 501 32.13 25.31 18.45
C ASP A 501 32.07 25.59 19.96
N ASP A 502 31.97 26.86 20.36
CA ASP A 502 31.84 27.32 21.75
C ASP A 502 30.41 27.15 22.32
N VAL A 503 29.43 26.83 21.47
CA VAL A 503 28.07 26.54 21.94
C VAL A 503 28.03 25.16 22.61
N GLU A 504 27.65 25.15 23.90
CA GLU A 504 27.48 23.94 24.69
C GLU A 504 26.34 23.04 24.19
N ALA A 505 26.47 21.73 24.41
CA ALA A 505 25.57 20.71 23.87
C ALA A 505 24.07 20.98 24.15
N VAL A 506 23.72 21.44 25.35
CA VAL A 506 22.34 21.69 25.78
C VAL A 506 21.74 22.99 25.22
N HIS A 507 22.58 23.86 24.65
CA HIS A 507 22.19 25.12 24.04
C HIS A 507 22.14 25.06 22.51
N LEU A 508 22.50 23.91 21.93
CA LEU A 508 22.39 23.68 20.49
C LEU A 508 20.92 23.76 20.02
N PRO A 509 20.65 24.29 18.81
CA PRO A 509 19.31 24.30 18.22
C PRO A 509 18.67 22.91 18.18
N LEU A 510 19.47 21.87 17.90
CA LEU A 510 19.01 20.48 17.90
C LEU A 510 18.49 20.03 19.26
N ALA A 511 19.15 20.41 20.35
CA ALA A 511 18.71 20.11 21.71
C ALA A 511 17.41 20.85 22.03
N LYS A 512 17.34 22.16 21.74
CA LYS A 512 16.13 22.98 21.98
C LYS A 512 14.92 22.53 21.16
N ALA A 513 15.15 22.08 19.93
CA ALA A 513 14.12 21.46 19.12
C ALA A 513 13.62 20.17 19.78
N ALA A 514 14.52 19.29 20.20
CA ALA A 514 14.16 18.02 20.84
C ALA A 514 13.37 18.19 22.14
N GLU A 515 13.65 19.22 22.96
CA GLU A 515 12.84 19.57 24.14
C GLU A 515 11.36 19.78 23.75
N LYS A 516 11.08 20.60 22.72
CA LYS A 516 9.72 20.88 22.22
C LYS A 516 9.09 19.66 21.53
N VAL A 517 9.87 18.89 20.77
CA VAL A 517 9.42 17.67 20.07
C VAL A 517 8.91 16.65 21.08
N LEU A 518 9.72 16.34 22.10
CA LEU A 518 9.38 15.33 23.10
C LEU A 518 8.21 15.75 23.98
N ALA A 519 8.13 17.03 24.35
CA ALA A 519 6.97 17.56 25.08
C ALA A 519 5.66 17.43 24.28
N SER A 520 5.68 17.78 22.99
CA SER A 520 4.50 17.67 22.10
C SER A 520 4.08 16.20 21.95
N MET A 521 5.05 15.33 21.66
CA MET A 521 4.83 13.90 21.48
C MET A 521 4.29 13.25 22.76
N GLN A 522 4.87 13.53 23.92
CA GLN A 522 4.42 12.95 25.19
C GLN A 522 3.02 13.41 25.59
N ALA A 523 2.65 14.67 25.32
CA ALA A 523 1.29 15.14 25.54
C ALA A 523 0.26 14.37 24.68
N ILE A 524 0.57 14.15 23.40
CA ILE A 524 -0.31 13.41 22.47
C ILE A 524 -0.38 11.93 22.83
N LEU A 525 0.75 11.31 23.17
CA LEU A 525 0.80 9.92 23.58
C LEU A 525 0.09 9.70 24.92
N GLY A 526 0.19 10.65 25.86
CA GLY A 526 -0.57 10.62 27.11
C GLY A 526 -2.08 10.63 26.85
N LYS A 527 -2.57 11.50 25.97
CA LYS A 527 -4.00 11.51 25.57
C LYS A 527 -4.43 10.28 24.79
N THR A 528 -3.53 9.72 23.99
CA THR A 528 -3.78 8.44 23.31
C THR A 528 -3.86 7.30 24.33
N TYR A 529 -3.00 7.31 25.35
CA TYR A 529 -2.99 6.31 26.42
C TYR A 529 -4.22 6.41 27.32
N GLU A 530 -4.67 7.61 27.69
CA GLU A 530 -5.95 7.83 28.41
C GLU A 530 -7.11 7.20 27.61
N TYR A 531 -7.18 7.47 26.31
CA TYR A 531 -8.19 6.85 25.45
C TYR A 531 -8.08 5.32 25.41
N TYR A 532 -6.88 4.77 25.33
CA TYR A 532 -6.65 3.32 25.43
C TYR A 532 -7.17 2.76 26.76
N GLN A 533 -6.90 3.43 27.87
CA GLN A 533 -7.36 3.04 29.20
C GLN A 533 -8.89 3.06 29.32
N ASP A 534 -9.56 4.06 28.73
CA ASP A 534 -11.02 4.13 28.72
C ASP A 534 -11.66 2.97 27.94
N ASN A 535 -10.94 2.38 26.97
CA ASN A 535 -11.40 1.27 26.13
C ASN A 535 -10.95 -0.11 26.63
N LEU A 536 -10.11 -0.19 27.67
CA LEU A 536 -9.55 -1.46 28.19
C LEU A 536 -10.62 -2.49 28.54
N LYS A 537 -11.69 -2.07 29.25
CA LYS A 537 -12.78 -2.98 29.63
C LYS A 537 -13.47 -3.60 28.42
N VAL A 538 -13.69 -2.82 27.37
CA VAL A 538 -14.32 -3.29 26.11
C VAL A 538 -13.41 -4.29 25.39
N ILE A 539 -12.10 -4.06 25.43
CA ILE A 539 -11.09 -4.97 24.87
C ILE A 539 -11.06 -6.29 25.66
N GLU A 540 -10.97 -6.22 26.99
CA GLU A 540 -10.95 -7.40 27.88
C GLU A 540 -12.24 -8.23 27.76
N GLU A 541 -13.41 -7.57 27.67
CA GLU A 541 -14.68 -8.25 27.41
C GLU A 541 -14.69 -8.96 26.05
N ALA A 542 -14.13 -8.35 25.00
CA ALA A 542 -14.00 -8.98 23.70
C ALA A 542 -13.04 -10.18 23.72
N GLU A 543 -11.92 -10.08 24.44
CA GLU A 543 -10.96 -11.20 24.64
C GLU A 543 -11.63 -12.36 25.39
N SER A 544 -12.42 -12.09 26.43
CA SER A 544 -13.11 -13.12 27.21
C SER A 544 -14.19 -13.88 26.41
N ARG A 545 -14.82 -13.23 25.42
CA ARG A 545 -15.81 -13.85 24.52
C ARG A 545 -15.15 -14.66 23.39
N SER A 546 -13.86 -14.44 23.15
CA SER A 546 -13.05 -15.14 22.13
C SER A 546 -12.45 -16.44 22.69
N GLY A 547 -13.22 -17.18 23.50
CA GLY A 547 -12.77 -18.42 24.15
C GLY A 547 -12.34 -19.52 23.16
N PRO A 548 -11.66 -20.59 23.61
CA PRO A 548 -10.94 -21.53 22.74
C PRO A 548 -11.89 -22.50 22.04
N SER A 549 -12.69 -22.02 21.09
CA SER A 549 -13.34 -22.85 20.09
C SER A 549 -12.43 -22.92 18.85
N GLN A 550 -11.97 -24.13 18.54
CA GLN A 550 -11.05 -24.51 17.46
C GLN A 550 -11.57 -24.25 16.03
N LYS A 551 -12.06 -23.04 15.72
CA LYS A 551 -12.48 -22.66 14.36
C LYS A 551 -11.91 -21.33 13.84
N GLU A 552 -11.03 -20.67 14.58
CA GLU A 552 -10.41 -19.40 14.17
C GLU A 552 -9.03 -19.56 13.51
N ALA A 553 -8.72 -20.75 12.99
CA ALA A 553 -7.41 -21.01 12.39
C ALA A 553 -7.27 -20.52 10.93
N GLU A 554 -8.33 -20.02 10.28
CA GLU A 554 -8.25 -19.73 8.82
C GLU A 554 -8.66 -18.33 8.34
N GLU A 555 -9.29 -17.45 9.13
CA GLU A 555 -9.72 -16.12 8.62
C GLU A 555 -9.56 -14.96 9.61
N GLY A 556 -8.44 -14.23 9.51
CA GLY A 556 -8.29 -12.83 9.95
C GLY A 556 -7.99 -12.54 11.43
N PRO A 557 -7.67 -11.26 11.75
CA PRO A 557 -7.30 -10.86 13.11
C PRO A 557 -8.52 -10.88 14.02
N SER A 558 -8.37 -11.42 15.23
CA SER A 558 -9.46 -11.47 16.21
C SER A 558 -10.04 -10.08 16.48
N ARG A 559 -11.35 -10.02 16.76
CA ARG A 559 -12.06 -8.77 17.08
C ARG A 559 -11.39 -8.01 18.22
N ALA A 560 -10.85 -8.73 19.22
CA ALA A 560 -10.07 -8.16 20.31
C ALA A 560 -8.78 -7.48 19.82
N HIS A 561 -8.02 -8.14 18.93
CA HIS A 561 -6.81 -7.57 18.32
C HIS A 561 -7.11 -6.28 17.57
N LEU A 562 -8.21 -6.25 16.80
CA LEU A 562 -8.64 -5.06 16.06
C LEU A 562 -8.98 -3.90 17.00
N LEU A 563 -9.77 -4.14 18.04
CA LEU A 563 -10.14 -3.11 19.04
C LEU A 563 -8.92 -2.57 19.76
N LYS A 564 -8.00 -3.45 20.16
CA LYS A 564 -6.73 -3.06 20.78
C LYS A 564 -5.89 -2.18 19.85
N THR A 565 -5.71 -2.62 18.60
CA THR A 565 -4.91 -1.88 17.60
C THR A 565 -5.50 -0.49 17.34
N LYS A 566 -6.83 -0.38 17.19
CA LYS A 566 -7.53 0.90 17.05
C LYS A 566 -7.39 1.80 18.29
N ALA A 567 -7.40 1.22 19.49
CA ALA A 567 -7.26 1.98 20.73
C ALA A 567 -5.82 2.51 20.92
N THR A 568 -4.83 1.87 20.32
CA THR A 568 -3.42 2.29 20.30
C THR A 568 -3.04 3.15 19.09
N GLU A 569 -3.99 3.49 18.22
CA GLU A 569 -3.73 4.40 17.10
C GLU A 569 -3.45 5.81 17.63
N VAL A 570 -2.35 6.44 17.19
CA VAL A 570 -1.99 7.78 17.69
C VAL A 570 -3.07 8.78 17.33
N ARG A 571 -3.66 9.42 18.35
CA ARG A 571 -4.77 10.36 18.17
C ARG A 571 -4.27 11.77 17.86
N VAL A 572 -3.38 11.90 16.87
CA VAL A 572 -2.68 13.15 16.54
C VAL A 572 -3.65 14.26 16.13
N VAL A 573 -4.65 13.97 15.30
CA VAL A 573 -5.62 14.97 14.81
C VAL A 573 -6.50 15.50 15.93
N CYS A 574 -7.00 14.61 16.81
CA CYS A 574 -7.82 15.01 17.96
C CYS A 574 -7.05 15.89 18.96
N ASN A 575 -5.72 15.78 18.96
CA ASN A 575 -4.84 16.39 19.95
C ASN A 575 -3.85 17.38 19.29
N ALA A 576 -4.15 17.84 18.08
CA ALA A 576 -3.22 18.63 17.26
C ALA A 576 -2.76 19.93 17.93
N LYS A 577 -3.56 20.51 18.82
CA LYS A 577 -3.19 21.70 19.61
C LYS A 577 -1.85 21.54 20.36
N TYR A 578 -1.51 20.32 20.78
CA TYR A 578 -0.26 20.03 21.48
C TYR A 578 0.95 19.95 20.54
N LEU A 579 0.73 19.77 19.23
CA LEU A 579 1.79 19.92 18.23
C LEU A 579 2.32 21.35 18.23
N ALA A 580 1.42 22.34 18.22
CA ALA A 580 1.78 23.76 18.22
C ALA A 580 2.21 24.26 19.60
N ASN A 581 1.53 23.82 20.67
CA ASN A 581 1.71 24.31 22.03
C ASN A 581 2.08 23.15 22.98
N PRO A 582 3.36 22.74 23.02
CA PRO A 582 3.82 21.71 23.95
C PRO A 582 3.62 22.17 25.40
N PRO A 583 2.95 21.37 26.25
CA PRO A 583 2.85 21.65 27.67
C PRO A 583 4.14 21.26 28.39
N GLU A 584 4.39 21.84 29.57
CA GLU A 584 5.37 21.36 30.56
C GLU A 584 6.74 20.98 29.96
N LEU A 585 7.54 21.97 29.55
CA LEU A 585 8.87 21.73 28.94
C LEU A 585 9.95 21.29 29.95
N GLU A 586 9.79 21.60 31.23
CA GLU A 586 10.81 21.35 32.26
C GLU A 586 11.27 19.88 32.37
N PRO A 587 10.37 18.87 32.34
CA PRO A 587 10.77 17.46 32.37
C PRO A 587 11.58 17.02 31.15
N TYR A 588 11.54 17.78 30.06
CA TYR A 588 12.15 17.44 28.78
C TYR A 588 13.41 18.26 28.49
N LYS A 589 13.93 18.99 29.48
CA LYS A 589 15.17 19.77 29.32
C LYS A 589 16.36 18.86 29.02
N ALA A 590 17.12 19.23 27.99
CA ALA A 590 18.32 18.50 27.60
C ALA A 590 19.40 18.59 28.68
N VAL A 591 20.04 17.47 28.97
CA VAL A 591 21.17 17.36 29.92
C VAL A 591 22.42 16.96 29.14
N ALA A 592 23.55 17.62 29.41
CA ALA A 592 24.82 17.28 28.77
C ALA A 592 25.27 15.86 29.18
N VAL A 593 25.79 15.09 28.22
CA VAL A 593 26.41 13.80 28.52
C VAL A 593 27.89 14.06 28.85
N GLY A 594 28.26 13.92 30.12
CA GLY A 594 29.62 14.17 30.63
C GLY A 594 30.63 13.08 30.26
N LEU A 595 30.80 12.80 28.97
CA LEU A 595 31.80 11.87 28.44
C LEU A 595 32.75 12.62 27.50
N ASP A 596 34.06 12.51 27.72
CA ASP A 596 35.06 12.97 26.74
C ASP A 596 35.31 11.86 25.71
N VAL A 597 34.77 12.07 24.51
CA VAL A 597 34.86 11.09 23.43
C VAL A 597 36.28 11.00 22.85
N LYS A 598 37.14 12.00 23.09
CA LYS A 598 38.55 11.97 22.66
C LYS A 598 39.37 10.91 23.40
N GLU A 599 38.94 10.55 24.61
CA GLU A 599 39.62 9.55 25.45
C GLU A 599 39.19 8.10 25.13
N LEU A 600 38.16 7.89 24.30
CA LEU A 600 37.56 6.58 24.06
C LEU A 600 38.29 5.70 23.01
N GLY A 601 39.27 6.24 22.28
CA GLY A 601 40.09 5.52 21.30
C GLY A 601 39.35 5.05 20.02
N ASP A 602 40.11 4.79 18.94
CA ASP A 602 39.61 4.22 17.66
C ASP A 602 39.65 2.68 17.70
N GLU A 603 38.91 2.06 18.62
CA GLU A 603 38.71 0.61 18.59
C GLU A 603 37.39 0.30 17.87
N ARG A 604 37.46 0.13 16.54
CA ARG A 604 36.47 -0.69 15.82
C ARG A 604 36.63 -2.11 16.37
N ALA A 605 35.80 -2.46 17.37
CA ALA A 605 36.03 -3.59 18.25
C ALA A 605 36.18 -4.93 17.50
N ALA A 606 36.99 -5.80 18.12
CA ALA A 606 37.20 -7.21 17.80
C ALA A 606 35.91 -8.03 17.62
#